data_AF-A0A2T1HYC0-F1
#
_entry.id   AF-A0A2T1HYC0-F1
#
_cell.length_a   1.000
_cell.length_b   1.000
_cell.length_c   1.000
_cell.angle_alpha   90.00
_cell.angle_beta   90.00
_cell.angle_gamma   90.00
#
_symmetry.space_group_name_H-M   'P 1'
#
loop_
_entity.id
_entity.type
_entity.pdbx_description
1 polymer ?
#
loop_
_entity_poly.entity_id
_entity_poly.type
_entity_poly.pdbx_seq_one_letter_code
_entity_poly.pdbx_strand_id
1 'polypeptide(L)'
;MAGPLMVLLYLRSRSGAGETRSHSVRDGAKAAVVAIPALVAPVMLIGGIVSGAATPTQVSSTAVVYALVLSFVFYWSMGLRQLWSVMASTAAQAGMVLFITSTASTFWWSLTIAKLPQQIASLGAARLGHPVHDRHAGHADRDGRALLETLPALLIFGPLLLPMAIDPLQYGIVMIIAMGFGALAAGLPGPVVQPERSARAWPDLS
;
A
#
# COMPACT_ATOMS: atom_id res chain seq x y z
N MET A 1 -2.55 -16.44 -17.48
CA MET A 1 -1.46 -16.38 -16.48
C MET A 1 -1.66 -17.28 -15.26
N ALA A 2 -2.87 -17.81 -14.97
CA ALA A 2 -3.11 -18.70 -13.83
C ALA A 2 -2.54 -20.14 -14.00
N GLY A 3 -2.55 -20.69 -15.22
CA GLY A 3 -2.05 -22.04 -15.52
C GLY A 3 -0.59 -22.31 -15.11
N PRO A 4 0.39 -21.46 -15.50
CA PRO A 4 1.78 -21.68 -15.10
C PRO A 4 2.00 -21.50 -13.59
N LEU A 5 1.22 -20.64 -12.93
CA LEU A 5 1.26 -20.45 -11.48
C LEU A 5 0.81 -21.71 -10.73
N MET A 6 -0.26 -22.36 -11.21
CA MET A 6 -0.79 -23.60 -10.65
C MET A 6 0.21 -24.76 -10.78
N VAL A 7 0.90 -24.84 -11.92
CA VAL A 7 1.94 -25.84 -12.16
C VAL A 7 3.16 -25.58 -11.26
N LEU A 8 3.57 -24.33 -11.08
CA LEU A 8 4.71 -23.96 -10.24
C LEU A 8 4.41 -24.24 -8.75
N LEU A 9 3.20 -23.95 -8.28
CA LEU A 9 2.74 -24.30 -6.93
C LEU A 9 2.67 -25.82 -6.72
N TYR A 10 2.17 -26.56 -7.71
CA TYR A 10 2.11 -28.02 -7.65
C TYR A 10 3.50 -28.66 -7.60
N LEU A 11 4.45 -28.18 -8.40
CA LEU A 11 5.83 -28.66 -8.40
C LEU A 11 6.59 -28.26 -7.14
N ARG A 12 6.36 -27.05 -6.60
CA ARG A 12 6.94 -26.56 -5.33
C ARG A 12 6.40 -27.33 -4.12
N SER A 13 5.11 -27.64 -4.12
CA SER A 13 4.46 -28.48 -3.10
C SER A 13 5.06 -29.88 -3.07
N ARG A 14 5.45 -30.41 -4.23
CA ARG A 14 6.02 -31.76 -4.34
C ARG A 14 7.51 -31.83 -4.02
N SER A 15 8.23 -30.70 -3.96
CA SER A 15 9.69 -30.63 -3.79
C SER A 15 10.15 -30.28 -2.36
N GLY A 16 9.30 -30.48 -1.35
CA GLY A 16 9.76 -30.53 0.06
C GLY A 16 10.10 -29.18 0.69
N ALA A 17 9.46 -28.10 0.26
CA ALA A 17 9.61 -26.80 0.92
C ALA A 17 8.65 -26.66 2.12
N GLY A 18 9.10 -27.19 3.25
CA GLY A 18 8.56 -26.89 4.58
C GLY A 18 8.33 -28.17 5.38
N GLU A 19 9.14 -28.39 6.42
CA GLU A 19 8.75 -29.18 7.56
C GLU A 19 7.43 -28.62 8.10
N THR A 20 6.32 -29.15 7.60
CA THR A 20 5.01 -28.95 8.21
C THR A 20 5.02 -29.80 9.47
N ARG A 21 5.59 -29.24 10.55
CA ARG A 21 5.25 -29.70 11.89
C ARG A 21 3.73 -29.63 11.98
N SER A 22 3.10 -30.79 12.08
CA SER A 22 1.67 -30.92 12.33
C SER A 22 1.34 -30.13 13.59
N HIS A 23 0.79 -28.93 13.43
CA HIS A 23 0.36 -28.13 14.56
C HIS A 23 -0.91 -28.76 15.11
N SER A 24 -0.86 -29.21 16.36
CA SER A 24 -2.04 -29.70 17.05
C SER A 24 -3.07 -28.58 17.13
N VAL A 25 -4.36 -28.92 17.02
CA VAL A 25 -5.48 -27.95 17.18
C VAL A 25 -5.35 -27.16 18.49
N ARG A 26 -4.71 -27.75 19.52
CA ARG A 26 -4.39 -27.09 20.78
C ARG A 26 -3.33 -25.99 20.67
N ASP A 27 -2.36 -26.12 19.78
CA ASP A 27 -1.32 -25.10 19.57
C ASP A 27 -1.90 -23.91 18.81
N GLY A 28 -2.80 -24.17 17.86
CA GLY A 28 -3.57 -23.12 17.19
C GLY A 28 -4.45 -22.33 18.16
N ALA A 29 -5.15 -23.00 19.07
CA ALA A 29 -5.98 -22.34 20.08
C ALA A 29 -5.14 -21.47 21.05
N LYS A 30 -3.96 -21.94 21.48
CA LYS A 30 -3.05 -21.15 22.32
C LYS A 30 -2.53 -19.92 21.59
N ALA A 31 -2.12 -20.06 20.33
CA ALA A 31 -1.66 -18.94 19.52
C ALA A 31 -2.76 -17.88 19.30
N ALA A 32 -4.01 -18.32 19.09
CA ALA A 32 -5.15 -17.42 18.96
C ALA A 32 -5.36 -16.57 20.22
N VAL A 33 -5.28 -17.18 21.41
CA VAL A 33 -5.42 -16.47 22.69
C VAL A 33 -4.27 -15.46 22.89
N VAL A 34 -3.04 -15.82 22.52
CA VAL A 34 -1.87 -14.94 22.61
C VAL A 34 -1.98 -13.75 21.65
N ALA A 35 -2.72 -13.88 20.54
CA ALA A 35 -2.92 -12.81 19.56
C ALA A 35 -4.09 -11.86 19.90
N ILE A 36 -4.95 -12.18 20.88
CA ILE A 36 -6.11 -11.34 21.27
C ILE A 36 -5.69 -9.90 21.58
N PRO A 37 -4.63 -9.63 22.37
CA PRO A 37 -4.22 -8.26 22.68
C PRO A 37 -3.80 -7.47 21.43
N ALA A 38 -3.14 -8.11 20.46
CA ALA A 38 -2.75 -7.46 19.22
C ALA A 38 -3.98 -7.04 18.37
N LEU A 39 -5.09 -7.79 18.47
CA LEU A 39 -6.36 -7.50 17.79
C LEU A 39 -7.10 -6.29 18.37
N VAL A 40 -6.74 -5.82 19.58
CA VAL A 40 -7.35 -4.62 20.17
C VAL A 40 -6.93 -3.36 19.39
N ALA A 41 -5.73 -3.32 18.81
CA ALA A 41 -5.24 -2.15 18.07
C ALA A 41 -6.13 -1.74 16.88
N PRO A 42 -6.50 -2.63 15.94
CA PRO A 42 -7.42 -2.28 14.85
C PRO A 42 -8.84 -1.94 15.34
N VAL A 43 -9.30 -2.58 16.42
CA VAL A 43 -10.60 -2.24 17.03
C VAL A 43 -10.58 -0.83 17.62
N MET A 44 -9.47 -0.45 18.26
CA MET A 44 -9.27 0.88 18.80
C MET A 44 -9.22 1.94 17.69
N LEU A 45 -8.57 1.62 16.56
CA LEU A 45 -8.54 2.48 15.38
C LEU A 45 -9.93 2.71 14.79
N ILE A 46 -10.63 1.63 14.42
CA ILE A 46 -11.94 1.73 13.77
C ILE A 46 -12.98 2.29 14.76
N GLY A 47 -13.01 1.78 15.99
CA GLY A 47 -13.93 2.22 17.03
C GLY A 47 -13.72 3.69 17.39
N GLY A 48 -12.47 4.14 17.53
CA GLY A 48 -12.15 5.53 17.85
C GLY A 48 -12.56 6.51 16.74
N ILE A 49 -12.37 6.12 15.47
CA ILE A 49 -12.73 6.96 14.32
C ILE A 49 -14.26 6.98 14.10
N VAL A 50 -14.90 5.80 14.09
CA VAL A 50 -16.34 5.68 13.77
C VAL A 50 -17.23 6.25 14.88
N SER A 51 -16.82 6.13 16.14
CA SER A 51 -17.56 6.73 17.26
C SER A 51 -17.47 8.26 17.29
N GLY A 52 -16.57 8.87 16.51
CA GLY A 52 -16.31 10.30 16.53
C GLY A 52 -15.66 10.79 17.83
N ALA A 53 -15.22 9.88 18.71
CA ALA A 53 -14.64 10.23 19.99
C ALA A 53 -13.28 10.96 19.86
N ALA A 54 -12.52 10.67 18.80
CA ALA A 54 -11.23 11.28 18.53
C ALA A 54 -10.94 11.34 17.03
N THR A 55 -10.08 12.27 16.62
CA THR A 55 -9.66 12.39 15.22
C THR A 55 -8.74 11.24 14.81
N PRO A 56 -8.64 10.91 13.51
CA PRO A 56 -7.78 9.81 13.04
C PRO A 56 -6.32 9.93 13.51
N THR A 57 -5.82 11.16 13.67
CA THR A 57 -4.46 11.44 14.17
C THR A 57 -4.33 11.13 15.65
N GLN A 58 -5.32 11.49 16.48
CA GLN A 58 -5.34 11.18 17.91
C GLN A 58 -5.47 9.67 18.14
N VAL A 59 -6.40 9.01 17.44
CA VAL A 59 -6.62 7.56 17.59
C VAL A 59 -5.38 6.78 17.18
N SER A 60 -4.73 7.17 16.07
CA SER A 60 -3.47 6.55 15.64
C SER A 60 -2.36 6.74 16.68
N SER A 61 -2.23 7.93 17.27
CA SER A 61 -1.24 8.17 18.32
C SER A 61 -1.48 7.28 19.54
N THR A 62 -2.73 7.15 19.99
CA THR A 62 -3.06 6.27 21.11
C THR A 62 -2.83 4.79 20.78
N ALA A 63 -3.13 4.36 19.55
CA ALA A 63 -2.86 2.99 19.10
C ALA A 63 -1.36 2.67 19.06
N VAL A 64 -0.50 3.62 18.67
CA VAL A 64 0.96 3.46 18.71
C VAL A 64 1.47 3.33 20.14
N VAL A 65 0.98 4.18 21.06
CA VAL A 65 1.32 4.05 22.50
C VAL A 65 0.88 2.69 23.03
N TYR A 66 -0.33 2.24 22.70
CA TYR A 66 -0.81 0.91 23.05
C TYR A 66 0.09 -0.21 22.50
N ALA A 67 0.47 -0.13 21.22
CA ALA A 67 1.34 -1.12 20.59
C ALA A 67 2.74 -1.16 21.23
N LEU A 68 3.29 -0.01 21.62
CA LEU A 68 4.55 0.07 22.36
C LEU A 68 4.44 -0.61 23.72
N VAL A 69 3.41 -0.26 24.52
CA VAL A 69 3.17 -0.88 25.82
C VAL A 69 2.99 -2.39 25.66
N LEU A 70 2.25 -2.84 24.66
CA LEU A 70 2.03 -4.26 24.40
C LEU A 70 3.33 -4.98 24.02
N SER A 71 4.16 -4.36 23.17
CA SER A 71 5.43 -4.94 22.73
C SER A 71 6.47 -5.04 23.86
N PHE A 72 6.54 -4.03 24.73
CA PHE A 72 7.49 -4.00 25.85
C PHE A 72 7.01 -4.81 27.06
N VAL A 73 5.74 -4.71 27.44
CA VAL A 73 5.23 -5.25 28.70
C VAL A 73 4.65 -6.65 28.54
N PHE A 74 3.87 -6.91 27.48
CA PHE A 74 3.19 -8.19 27.29
C PHE A 74 4.02 -9.20 26.51
N TYR A 75 4.60 -8.80 25.38
CA TYR A 75 5.38 -9.71 24.54
C TYR A 75 6.85 -9.76 24.90
N TRP A 76 7.35 -8.76 25.64
CA TRP A 76 8.78 -8.65 26.01
C TRP A 76 9.71 -8.84 24.79
N SER A 77 9.22 -8.46 23.61
CA SER A 77 9.79 -8.89 22.32
C SER A 77 10.81 -7.90 21.77
N MET A 78 10.96 -6.74 22.41
CA MET A 78 11.64 -5.60 21.82
C MET A 78 12.54 -4.87 22.82
N GLY A 79 13.82 -4.73 22.47
CA GLY A 79 14.78 -3.92 23.23
C GLY A 79 14.88 -2.48 22.72
N LEU A 80 15.50 -1.60 23.50
CA LEU A 80 15.62 -0.17 23.20
C LEU A 80 16.32 0.13 21.86
N ARG A 81 17.32 -0.69 21.50
CA ARG A 81 18.02 -0.59 20.20
C ARG A 81 17.13 -0.95 19.02
N GLN A 82 16.24 -1.94 19.21
CA GLN A 82 15.29 -2.34 18.17
C GLN A 82 14.18 -1.30 18.02
N LEU A 83 13.74 -0.69 19.13
CA LEU A 83 12.83 0.45 19.10
C LEU A 83 13.40 1.59 18.25
N TRP A 84 14.65 1.98 18.50
CA TRP A 84 15.32 3.02 17.69
C TRP A 84 15.37 2.64 16.20
N SER A 85 15.71 1.38 15.89
CA SER A 85 15.73 0.91 14.50
C SER A 85 14.36 1.00 13.83
N VAL A 86 13.27 0.64 14.52
CA VAL A 86 11.91 0.72 13.97
C VAL A 86 11.43 2.15 13.83
N MET A 87 11.75 3.01 14.79
CA MET A 87 11.42 4.44 14.66
C MET A 87 12.19 5.08 13.49
N ALA A 88 13.47 4.76 13.32
CA ALA A 88 14.28 5.27 12.21
C ALA A 88 13.77 4.79 10.84
N SER A 89 13.42 3.51 10.71
CA SER A 89 12.84 3.00 9.45
C SER A 89 11.48 3.62 9.15
N THR A 90 10.62 3.77 10.17
CA THR A 90 9.31 4.41 10.04
C THR A 90 9.45 5.89 9.65
N ALA A 91 10.39 6.61 10.27
CA ALA A 91 10.67 8.02 9.95
C ALA A 91 11.22 8.17 8.53
N ALA A 92 12.11 7.28 8.08
CA ALA A 92 12.62 7.29 6.71
C ALA A 92 11.49 7.06 5.69
N GLN A 93 10.59 6.11 5.96
CA GLN A 93 9.43 5.85 5.11
C GLN A 93 8.47 7.05 5.06
N ALA A 94 8.16 7.65 6.22
CA ALA A 94 7.35 8.85 6.29
C ALA A 94 8.01 10.03 5.56
N GLY A 95 9.32 10.21 5.71
CA GLY A 95 10.09 11.24 5.02
C GLY A 95 10.05 11.10 3.50
N MET A 96 10.14 9.88 2.98
CA MET A 96 10.00 9.60 1.55
C MET A 96 8.62 10.04 1.02
N VAL A 97 7.55 9.67 1.72
CA VAL A 97 6.18 10.06 1.34
C VAL A 97 6.00 11.57 1.39
N LEU A 98 6.48 12.23 2.44
CA LEU A 98 6.40 13.69 2.59
C LEU A 98 7.20 14.42 1.49
N PHE A 99 8.37 13.91 1.12
CA PHE A 99 9.20 14.49 0.06
C PHE A 99 8.51 14.42 -1.30
N ILE A 100 7.96 13.26 -1.66
CA ILE A 100 7.21 13.07 -2.91
C ILE A 100 5.97 13.97 -2.91
N THR A 101 5.23 14.02 -1.80
CA THR A 101 4.03 14.85 -1.64
C THR A 101 4.34 16.34 -1.80
N SER A 102 5.45 16.82 -1.23
CA SER A 102 5.90 18.22 -1.35
C SER A 102 6.22 18.58 -2.80
N THR A 103 6.96 17.72 -3.50
CA THR A 103 7.30 17.91 -4.91
C THR A 103 6.05 17.88 -5.79
N ALA A 104 5.14 16.92 -5.54
CA ALA A 104 3.85 16.82 -6.23
C ALA A 104 2.96 18.05 -6.01
N SER A 105 2.94 18.60 -4.79
CA SER A 105 2.18 19.81 -4.48
C SER A 105 2.72 21.03 -5.23
N THR A 106 4.05 21.17 -5.31
CA THR A 106 4.72 22.24 -6.06
C THR A 106 4.46 22.11 -7.57
N PHE A 107 4.51 20.88 -8.08
CA PHE A 107 4.15 20.59 -9.48
C PHE A 107 2.68 20.91 -9.76
N TRP A 108 1.76 20.46 -8.90
CA TRP A 108 0.33 20.74 -9.01
C TRP A 108 0.05 22.25 -9.05
N TRP A 109 0.69 23.03 -8.18
CA TRP A 109 0.56 24.48 -8.19
C TRP A 109 1.07 25.09 -9.51
N SER A 110 2.17 24.57 -10.05
CA SER A 110 2.71 25.00 -11.34
C SER A 110 1.73 24.72 -12.49
N LEU A 111 1.07 23.56 -12.50
CA LEU A 111 0.02 23.22 -13.47
C LEU A 111 -1.19 24.17 -13.36
N THR A 112 -1.54 24.54 -12.12
CA THR A 112 -2.65 25.45 -11.84
C THR A 112 -2.38 26.84 -12.40
N ILE A 113 -1.16 27.36 -12.26
CA ILE A 113 -0.75 28.65 -12.85
C ILE A 113 -0.80 28.59 -14.37
N ALA A 114 -0.34 27.48 -14.96
CA ALA A 114 -0.39 27.26 -16.40
C ALA A 114 -1.83 27.05 -16.94
N LYS A 115 -2.83 26.99 -16.05
CA LYS A 115 -4.24 26.72 -16.38
C LYS A 115 -4.42 25.41 -17.17
N LEU A 116 -3.51 24.45 -16.97
CA LEU A 116 -3.57 23.16 -17.67
C LEU A 116 -4.85 22.37 -17.40
N PRO A 117 -5.39 22.31 -16.17
CA PRO A 117 -6.68 21.65 -15.93
C PRO A 117 -7.82 22.21 -16.80
N GLN A 118 -7.87 23.54 -16.96
CA GLN A 118 -8.89 24.21 -17.77
C GLN A 118 -8.68 24.00 -19.27
N GLN A 119 -7.42 23.98 -19.73
CA GLN A 119 -7.09 23.69 -21.13
C GLN A 119 -7.40 22.23 -21.51
N ILE A 120 -7.13 21.30 -20.60
CA ILE A 120 -7.49 19.89 -20.80
C ILE A 120 -9.02 19.74 -20.85
N ALA A 121 -9.74 20.41 -19.95
CA ALA A 121 -11.20 20.41 -19.95
C ALA A 121 -11.81 20.93 -21.27
N SER A 122 -11.27 22.03 -21.81
CA SER A 122 -11.75 22.59 -23.08
C SER A 122 -11.42 21.69 -24.29
N LEU A 123 -10.26 21.03 -24.30
CA LEU A 123 -9.91 20.01 -25.30
C LEU A 123 -10.80 18.77 -25.19
N GLY A 124 -11.15 18.37 -23.97
CA GLY A 124 -12.10 17.29 -23.71
C GLY A 124 -13.48 17.62 -24.28
N ALA A 125 -14.02 18.78 -23.94
CA ALA A 125 -15.31 19.25 -24.46
C ALA A 125 -15.35 19.31 -25.99
N ALA A 126 -14.25 19.71 -26.64
CA ALA A 126 -14.13 19.73 -28.10
C ALA A 126 -14.12 18.34 -28.75
N ARG A 127 -13.67 17.29 -28.02
CA ARG A 127 -13.65 15.89 -28.51
C ARG A 127 -14.89 15.08 -28.10
N LEU A 128 -15.61 15.49 -27.06
CA LEU A 128 -16.75 14.75 -26.47
C LEU A 128 -18.11 15.05 -27.13
N GLY A 129 -18.15 15.76 -28.25
CA GLY A 129 -19.37 15.96 -29.05
C GLY A 129 -19.99 14.67 -29.64
N HIS A 130 -19.37 13.50 -29.43
CA HIS A 130 -19.90 12.19 -29.83
C HIS A 130 -20.14 11.27 -28.61
N PRO A 131 -21.37 10.76 -28.40
CA PRO A 131 -21.75 9.90 -27.25
C PRO A 131 -21.04 8.53 -27.15
N VAL A 132 -20.10 8.23 -28.06
CA VAL A 132 -19.50 6.89 -28.21
C VAL A 132 -18.18 6.76 -27.43
N HIS A 133 -17.57 7.87 -27.00
CA HIS A 133 -16.24 7.86 -26.38
C HIS A 133 -16.20 7.73 -24.85
N ASP A 134 -17.35 7.68 -24.17
CA ASP A 134 -17.42 7.55 -22.71
C ASP A 134 -17.16 6.11 -22.19
N ARG A 135 -17.08 5.10 -23.08
CA ARG A 135 -16.89 3.69 -22.69
C ARG A 135 -15.45 3.17 -22.77
N HIS A 136 -14.54 3.86 -23.45
CA HIS A 136 -13.18 3.34 -23.73
C HIS A 136 -12.05 4.04 -22.95
N ALA A 137 -12.31 5.20 -22.33
CA ALA A 137 -11.31 5.90 -21.50
C ALA A 137 -10.96 5.12 -20.21
N GLY A 138 -11.80 4.20 -19.76
CA GLY A 138 -11.58 3.41 -18.53
C GLY A 138 -10.55 2.28 -18.64
N HIS A 139 -10.01 2.00 -19.83
CA HIS A 139 -9.14 0.83 -20.05
C HIS A 139 -7.64 1.15 -20.16
N ALA A 140 -7.24 2.36 -20.56
CA ALA A 140 -5.83 2.71 -20.78
C ALA A 140 -5.03 2.96 -19.49
N ASP A 141 -5.71 3.04 -18.35
CA ASP A 141 -5.16 3.65 -17.14
C ASP A 141 -4.83 2.59 -16.05
N ARG A 142 -4.95 1.30 -16.38
CA ARG A 142 -4.77 0.19 -15.42
C ARG A 142 -3.32 -0.07 -15.05
N ASP A 143 -2.36 0.32 -15.90
CA ASP A 143 -0.96 -0.04 -15.71
C ASP A 143 -0.13 1.07 -15.02
N GLY A 144 -0.59 2.33 -15.08
CA GLY A 144 0.12 3.48 -14.48
C GLY A 144 -0.18 3.74 -13.00
N ARG A 145 -1.30 3.23 -12.48
CA ARG A 145 -1.77 3.47 -11.10
C ARG A 145 -0.96 2.73 -10.03
N ALA A 146 -0.10 1.80 -10.42
CA ALA A 146 0.75 1.05 -9.51
C ALA A 146 2.00 1.82 -9.04
N LEU A 147 2.30 2.98 -9.65
CA LEU A 147 3.61 3.64 -9.48
C LEU A 147 3.61 4.86 -8.56
N LEU A 148 2.44 5.40 -8.19
CA LEU A 148 2.36 6.61 -7.37
C LEU A 148 1.67 6.30 -6.04
N GLU A 149 2.25 6.83 -4.96
CA GLU A 149 1.63 6.85 -3.65
C GLU A 149 0.27 7.59 -3.73
N THR A 150 -0.70 7.13 -2.94
CA THR A 150 -2.10 7.55 -3.04
C THR A 150 -2.24 9.07 -2.88
N LEU A 151 -1.49 9.69 -1.98
CA LEU A 151 -1.62 11.11 -1.68
C LEU A 151 -1.06 12.03 -2.80
N PRO A 152 0.19 11.88 -3.29
CA PRO A 152 0.71 12.62 -4.44
C PRO A 152 -0.11 12.48 -5.71
N ALA A 153 -0.59 11.27 -6.01
CA ALA A 153 -1.39 11.08 -7.20
C ALA A 153 -2.77 11.75 -7.08
N LEU A 154 -3.34 11.83 -5.87
CA LEU A 154 -4.62 12.53 -5.65
C LEU A 154 -4.44 14.04 -5.83
N LEU A 155 -3.30 14.58 -5.36
CA LEU A 155 -2.93 15.99 -5.52
C LEU A 155 -2.78 16.39 -7.00
N ILE A 156 -2.21 15.53 -7.84
CA ILE A 156 -1.98 15.81 -9.25
C ILE A 156 -3.24 15.51 -10.07
N PHE A 157 -3.70 14.25 -10.07
CA PHE A 157 -4.77 13.80 -10.96
C PHE A 157 -6.12 14.33 -10.55
N GLY A 158 -6.37 14.48 -9.25
CA GLY A 158 -7.66 14.91 -8.73
C GLY A 158 -8.18 16.14 -9.44
N PRO A 159 -7.57 17.31 -9.21
CA PRO A 159 -8.01 18.53 -9.86
C PRO A 159 -7.66 18.64 -11.35
N LEU A 160 -6.74 17.81 -11.89
CA LEU A 160 -6.43 17.77 -13.32
C LEU A 160 -7.57 17.16 -14.16
N LEU A 161 -8.20 16.08 -13.70
CA LEU A 161 -9.28 15.40 -14.43
C LEU A 161 -10.68 15.77 -13.91
N LEU A 162 -10.80 16.38 -12.73
CA LEU A 162 -12.06 16.88 -12.19
C LEU A 162 -12.89 17.71 -13.18
N PRO A 163 -12.33 18.64 -13.98
CA PRO A 163 -13.15 19.43 -14.91
C PRO A 163 -13.65 18.63 -16.13
N MET A 164 -13.18 17.40 -16.32
CA MET A 164 -13.72 16.45 -17.31
C MET A 164 -14.77 15.52 -16.71
N ALA A 165 -14.92 15.49 -15.38
CA ALA A 165 -15.88 14.63 -14.71
C ALA A 165 -17.30 15.20 -14.80
N ILE A 166 -18.27 14.33 -15.06
CA ILE A 166 -19.69 14.67 -15.06
C ILE A 166 -20.17 14.96 -13.63
N ASP A 167 -19.77 14.10 -12.69
CA ASP A 167 -20.05 14.26 -11.26
C ASP A 167 -18.74 14.23 -10.45
N PRO A 168 -18.40 15.32 -9.73
CA PRO A 168 -17.24 15.37 -8.84
C PRO A 168 -17.23 14.27 -7.76
N LEU A 169 -18.41 13.89 -7.24
CA LEU A 169 -18.52 12.86 -6.20
C LEU A 169 -18.17 11.49 -6.76
N GLN A 170 -18.78 11.11 -7.88
CA GLN A 170 -18.49 9.85 -8.55
C GLN A 170 -17.01 9.76 -8.97
N TYR A 171 -16.44 10.86 -9.47
CA TYR A 171 -15.02 10.91 -9.83
C TYR A 171 -14.10 10.67 -8.63
N GLY A 172 -14.37 11.35 -7.50
CA GLY A 172 -13.60 11.15 -6.27
C GLY A 172 -13.64 9.69 -5.79
N ILE A 173 -14.83 9.08 -5.78
CA ILE A 173 -15.02 7.69 -5.37
C ILE A 173 -14.25 6.74 -6.31
N VAL A 174 -14.40 6.89 -7.62
CA VAL A 174 -13.72 6.04 -8.61
C VAL A 174 -12.20 6.16 -8.51
N MET A 175 -11.69 7.38 -8.32
CA MET A 175 -10.25 7.61 -8.20
C MET A 175 -9.68 6.98 -6.93
N ILE A 176 -10.32 7.17 -5.77
CA ILE A 176 -9.88 6.54 -4.50
C ILE A 176 -9.89 5.00 -4.62
N ILE A 177 -10.95 4.43 -5.20
CA ILE A 177 -11.03 2.98 -5.43
C ILE A 177 -9.94 2.51 -6.38
N ALA A 178 -9.72 3.21 -7.50
CA ALA A 178 -8.72 2.85 -8.50
C ALA A 178 -7.29 2.88 -7.93
N MET A 179 -6.99 3.84 -7.06
CA MET A 179 -5.70 3.93 -6.36
C MET A 179 -5.54 2.83 -5.31
N GLY A 180 -6.60 2.52 -4.56
CA GLY A 180 -6.62 1.40 -3.62
C GLY A 180 -6.30 0.06 -4.29
N PHE A 181 -6.89 -0.21 -5.47
CA PHE A 181 -6.55 -1.38 -6.28
C PHE A 181 -5.12 -1.34 -6.82
N GLY A 182 -4.62 -0.16 -7.22
CA GLY A 182 -3.23 0.02 -7.68
C GLY A 182 -2.21 -0.35 -6.60
N ALA A 183 -2.44 0.07 -5.36
CA ALA A 183 -1.58 -0.27 -4.23
C ALA A 183 -1.55 -1.78 -3.93
N LEU A 184 -2.69 -2.47 -4.05
CA LEU A 184 -2.76 -3.92 -3.89
C LEU A 184 -2.02 -4.68 -5.00
N ALA A 185 -2.14 -4.22 -6.24
CA ALA A 185 -1.48 -4.84 -7.40
C ALA A 185 0.04 -4.63 -7.38
N ALA A 186 0.51 -3.45 -6.95
CA ALA A 186 1.94 -3.13 -6.82
C ALA A 186 2.66 -3.99 -5.77
N GLY A 187 1.93 -4.52 -4.78
CA GLY A 187 2.47 -5.34 -3.69
C GLY A 187 2.83 -6.78 -4.05
N LEU A 188 2.72 -7.21 -5.31
CA LEU A 188 3.20 -8.53 -5.72
C LEU A 188 4.74 -8.50 -5.79
N PRO A 189 5.46 -9.20 -4.90
CA PRO A 189 6.91 -9.26 -4.99
C PRO A 189 7.27 -9.86 -6.35
N GLY A 190 8.00 -9.09 -7.16
CA GLY A 190 8.67 -9.64 -8.34
C GLY A 190 9.52 -10.84 -7.92
N PRO A 191 9.80 -11.80 -8.83
CA PRO A 191 10.61 -12.95 -8.50
C PRO A 191 11.93 -12.46 -7.89
N VAL A 192 12.11 -12.74 -6.60
CA VAL A 192 13.34 -12.46 -5.87
C VAL A 192 14.40 -13.34 -6.52
N VAL A 193 15.18 -12.76 -7.43
CA VAL A 193 16.43 -13.35 -7.89
C VAL A 193 17.32 -13.40 -6.66
N GLN A 194 17.30 -14.54 -5.97
CA GLN A 194 18.23 -14.79 -4.89
C GLN A 194 19.63 -14.76 -5.51
N PRO A 195 20.58 -13.95 -5.01
CA PRO A 195 21.98 -14.07 -5.40
C PRO A 195 22.49 -15.42 -4.89
N GLU A 196 22.36 -16.44 -5.72
CA GLU A 196 22.86 -17.78 -5.48
C GLU A 196 24.40 -17.73 -5.41
N ARG A 197 24.93 -17.80 -4.19
CA ARG A 197 25.81 -18.89 -3.72
C ARG A 197 26.98 -19.37 -4.62
N SER A 198 27.48 -18.57 -5.56
CA SER A 198 28.59 -18.94 -6.46
C SER A 198 30.01 -18.68 -5.92
N ALA A 199 30.16 -18.20 -4.68
CA ALA A 199 31.48 -17.84 -4.13
C ALA A 199 32.09 -18.87 -3.16
N ARG A 200 31.55 -20.08 -3.02
CA ARG A 200 32.01 -21.08 -2.03
C ARG A 200 32.31 -22.47 -2.60
N ALA A 201 32.96 -22.50 -3.77
CA ALA A 201 33.58 -23.70 -4.32
C ALA A 201 34.95 -23.36 -4.93
N TRP A 202 35.93 -23.07 -4.08
CA TRP A 202 37.33 -23.33 -4.41
C TRP A 202 37.76 -24.51 -3.53
N PRO A 203 37.81 -25.74 -4.07
CA PRO A 203 38.47 -26.83 -3.41
C PRO A 203 39.98 -26.57 -3.45
N ASP A 204 40.62 -26.67 -2.30
CA ASP A 204 42.06 -26.86 -2.19
C ASP A 204 42.52 -27.97 -3.13
N LEU A 205 43.32 -27.60 -4.13
CA LEU A 205 44.20 -28.52 -4.84
C LEU A 205 45.53 -27.79 -5.06
N SER A 206 46.51 -28.20 -4.24
CA SER A 206 47.97 -28.22 -4.45
C SER A 206 48.65 -27.00 -5.08
#